data_AF-A0A8H3B5D0-F1
#
_entry.id   AF-A0A8H3B5D0-F1
#
_cell.length_a   1.000
_cell.length_b   1.000
_cell.length_c   1.000
_cell.angle_alpha   90.00
_cell.angle_beta   90.00
_cell.angle_gamma   90.00
#
_symmetry.space_group_name_H-M   'P 1'
#
loop_
_entity.id
_entity.type
_entity.pdbx_description
1 polymer ?
#
loop_
_entity_poly.entity_id
_entity_poly.type
_entity_poly.pdbx_seq_one_letter_code
_entity_poly.pdbx_strand_id
1 'polypeptide(L)'
;MALAAAALGTSVSSTALIAWCGKPYVVSMRRTSGSDSIELTTTDVFLREQCTTVLDPRFLQPTSRPFATWELAESVTADLDSNPQRAAGSVEPIALTRDASGNVVGQYVVEWSEKGGQLSGIIQKKGRPVRHFNVHEELLEGRV
;
A
#
# COMPACT_ATOMS: atom_id res chain seq x y z
N MET A 1 5.17 -11.33 -44.67
CA MET A 1 4.52 -11.28 -43.34
C MET A 1 5.56 -11.05 -42.24
N ALA A 2 6.33 -9.95 -42.28
CA ALA A 2 7.36 -9.65 -41.27
C ALA A 2 7.31 -8.20 -40.77
N LEU A 3 6.64 -7.29 -41.48
CA LEU A 3 6.45 -5.91 -41.06
C LEU A 3 5.23 -5.72 -40.12
N ALA A 4 4.21 -6.58 -40.19
CA ALA A 4 3.05 -6.51 -39.30
C ALA A 4 3.33 -7.04 -37.88
N ALA A 5 4.36 -7.86 -37.69
CA ALA A 5 4.70 -8.45 -36.40
C ALA A 5 5.42 -7.47 -35.45
N ALA A 6 6.14 -6.48 -35.99
CA ALA A 6 6.85 -5.49 -35.18
C ALA A 6 5.92 -4.42 -34.57
N ALA A 7 4.80 -4.10 -35.22
CA ALA A 7 3.86 -3.07 -34.75
C ALA A 7 3.00 -3.51 -33.55
N LEU A 8 2.69 -4.80 -33.42
CA LEU A 8 1.96 -5.33 -32.26
C LEU A 8 2.88 -5.53 -31.04
N GLY A 9 4.21 -5.54 -31.24
CA GLY A 9 5.17 -5.72 -30.14
C GLY A 9 5.42 -4.45 -29.32
N THR A 10 5.46 -3.29 -29.96
CA THR A 10 5.74 -2.01 -29.27
C THR A 10 4.55 -1.48 -28.48
N SER A 11 3.31 -1.77 -28.90
CA SER A 11 2.12 -1.31 -28.17
C SER A 11 2.02 -1.91 -26.77
N VAL A 12 2.32 -3.20 -26.61
CA VAL A 12 2.14 -3.89 -25.33
C VAL A 12 3.16 -3.42 -24.30
N SER A 13 4.40 -3.16 -24.71
CA SER A 13 5.47 -2.65 -23.84
C SER A 13 5.14 -1.27 -23.27
N SER A 14 4.69 -0.35 -24.12
CA SER A 14 4.34 1.02 -23.70
C SER A 14 3.06 1.04 -22.85
N THR A 15 2.03 0.26 -23.22
CA THR A 15 0.82 0.14 -22.40
C THR A 15 1.11 -0.53 -21.07
N ALA A 16 2.00 -1.52 -21.01
CA ALA A 16 2.43 -2.14 -19.76
C ALA A 16 3.20 -1.15 -18.87
N LEU A 17 4.02 -0.28 -19.45
CA LEU A 17 4.79 0.72 -18.72
C LEU A 17 3.89 1.83 -18.17
N ILE A 18 2.92 2.30 -18.97
CA ILE A 18 1.88 3.24 -18.51
C ILE A 18 0.99 2.59 -17.45
N ALA A 19 0.61 1.32 -17.63
CA ALA A 19 -0.16 0.57 -16.64
C ALA A 19 0.64 0.31 -15.35
N TRP A 20 1.96 0.20 -15.44
CA TRP A 20 2.85 0.09 -14.28
C TRP A 20 3.02 1.45 -13.58
N CYS A 21 3.14 2.54 -14.33
CA CYS A 21 3.22 3.90 -13.79
C CYS A 21 1.89 4.36 -13.17
N GLY A 22 0.74 4.01 -13.75
CA GLY A 22 -0.60 4.35 -13.24
C GLY A 22 -1.08 3.46 -12.08
N LYS A 23 -0.32 2.41 -11.74
CA LYS A 23 -0.65 1.50 -10.63
C LYS A 23 -0.09 2.03 -9.30
N PRO A 24 -0.89 2.20 -8.23
CA PRO A 24 -2.36 2.24 -8.17
C PRO A 24 -2.85 3.64 -7.79
N TYR A 25 -3.58 4.24 -8.71
CA TYR A 25 -4.34 5.46 -8.47
C TYR A 25 -5.38 5.25 -7.35
N VAL A 26 -5.29 6.07 -6.30
CA VAL A 26 -6.25 6.09 -5.21
C VAL A 26 -7.45 6.89 -5.68
N VAL A 27 -8.59 6.22 -5.83
CA VAL A 27 -9.86 6.81 -6.28
C VAL A 27 -10.59 7.46 -5.11
N SER A 28 -10.44 6.91 -3.91
CA SER A 28 -11.03 7.45 -2.70
C SER A 28 -10.13 7.16 -1.51
N MET A 29 -9.96 8.17 -0.66
CA MET A 29 -9.30 8.05 0.63
C MET A 29 -10.28 8.47 1.72
N ARG A 30 -10.42 7.66 2.76
CA ARG A 30 -11.28 7.97 3.90
C ARG A 30 -10.59 7.59 5.20
N ARG A 31 -10.62 8.49 6.18
CA ARG A 31 -10.29 8.15 7.58
C ARG A 31 -11.52 7.53 8.24
N THR A 32 -11.35 6.39 8.90
CA THR A 32 -12.43 5.76 9.64
C THR A 32 -12.70 6.55 10.92
N SER A 33 -13.90 7.08 11.10
CA SER A 33 -14.25 7.81 12.32
C SER A 33 -14.21 6.89 13.54
N GLY A 34 -13.29 7.14 14.48
CA GLY A 34 -13.13 6.38 15.73
C GLY A 34 -11.88 5.50 15.82
N SER A 35 -11.12 5.35 14.74
CA SER A 35 -9.79 4.71 14.73
C SER A 35 -8.85 5.53 13.83
N ASP A 36 -7.55 5.58 14.14
CA ASP A 36 -6.57 6.28 13.28
C ASP A 36 -6.31 5.57 11.94
N SER A 37 -7.17 4.62 11.55
CA SER A 37 -7.02 3.83 10.33
C SER A 37 -7.46 4.62 9.09
N ILE A 38 -6.71 4.46 8.00
CA ILE A 38 -6.98 5.07 6.70
C ILE A 38 -7.42 3.99 5.72
N GLU A 39 -8.56 4.18 5.08
CA GLU A 39 -9.02 3.37 3.96
C GLU A 39 -8.66 4.03 2.64
N LEU A 40 -7.98 3.28 1.77
CA LEU A 40 -7.51 3.68 0.46
C LEU A 40 -8.17 2.77 -0.57
N THR A 41 -9.09 3.32 -1.37
CA THR A 41 -9.69 2.59 -2.48
C THR A 41 -8.84 2.83 -3.72
N THR A 42 -8.35 1.75 -4.30
CA THR A 42 -7.51 1.74 -5.50
C THR A 42 -8.17 0.95 -6.59
N THR A 43 -7.86 1.27 -7.84
CA THR A 43 -8.40 0.55 -8.99
C THR A 43 -7.28 -0.14 -9.75
N ASP A 44 -7.48 -1.42 -10.07
CA ASP A 44 -6.52 -2.18 -10.87
C ASP A 44 -6.64 -1.84 -12.38
N VAL A 45 -5.75 -2.43 -13.19
CA VAL A 45 -5.72 -2.20 -14.65
C VAL A 45 -6.98 -2.71 -15.36
N PHE A 46 -7.77 -3.56 -14.71
CA PHE A 46 -9.04 -4.08 -15.20
C PHE A 46 -10.23 -3.30 -14.62
N LEU A 47 -9.97 -2.11 -14.05
CA LEU A 47 -10.96 -1.26 -13.40
C LEU A 47 -11.65 -1.92 -12.20
N ARG A 48 -11.00 -2.90 -11.56
CA ARG A 48 -11.51 -3.54 -10.36
C ARG A 48 -11.06 -2.79 -9.13
N GLU A 49 -12.03 -2.41 -8.30
CA GLU A 49 -11.76 -1.74 -7.04
C GLU A 49 -11.14 -2.72 -6.03
N GLN A 50 -10.16 -2.20 -5.30
CA GLN A 50 -9.49 -2.85 -4.18
C GLN A 50 -9.40 -1.85 -3.03
N CYS A 51 -9.98 -2.21 -1.89
CA CYS A 51 -9.96 -1.38 -0.69
C CYS A 51 -8.82 -1.83 0.22
N THR A 52 -7.84 -0.96 0.45
CA THR A 52 -6.75 -1.19 1.40
C THR A 52 -6.99 -0.38 2.66
N THR A 53 -7.24 -1.04 3.77
CA THR A 53 -7.31 -0.43 5.10
C THR A 53 -5.92 -0.47 5.73
N VAL A 54 -5.29 0.69 5.89
CA VAL A 54 -4.08 0.88 6.68
C VAL A 54 -4.50 1.13 8.12
N LEU A 55 -4.12 0.23 9.02
CA LEU A 55 -4.53 0.24 10.42
C LEU A 55 -3.74 1.27 11.24
N ASP A 56 -2.48 1.49 10.89
CA ASP A 56 -1.60 2.48 11.50
C ASP A 56 -0.96 3.34 10.40
N PRO A 57 -1.33 4.63 10.27
CA PRO A 57 -0.81 5.54 9.24
C PRO A 57 0.68 5.80 9.32
N ARG A 58 1.31 5.56 10.47
CA ARG A 58 2.73 5.86 10.69
C ARG A 58 3.66 5.00 9.83
N PHE A 59 3.12 3.88 9.32
CA PHE A 59 3.81 3.03 8.36
C PHE A 59 3.75 3.55 6.92
N LEU A 60 2.95 4.59 6.64
CA LEU A 60 2.93 5.28 5.35
C LEU A 60 4.03 6.34 5.33
N GLN A 61 4.92 6.22 4.37
CA GLN A 61 6.00 7.18 4.13
C GLN A 61 5.90 7.75 2.72
N PRO A 62 6.41 8.97 2.47
CA PRO A 62 6.59 9.48 1.12
C PRO A 62 7.49 8.53 0.31
N THR A 63 7.10 8.23 -0.93
CA THR A 63 7.89 7.37 -1.82
C THR A 63 8.66 8.19 -2.85
N SER A 64 9.83 7.70 -3.27
CA SER A 64 10.56 8.26 -4.42
C SER A 64 10.08 7.70 -5.77
N ARG A 65 9.12 6.76 -5.76
CA ARG A 65 8.58 6.15 -6.98
C ARG A 65 7.77 7.20 -7.78
N PRO A 66 8.07 7.40 -9.08
CA PRO A 66 7.26 8.28 -9.92
C PRO A 66 5.79 7.83 -9.92
N PHE A 67 4.87 8.79 -9.89
CA PHE A 67 3.41 8.54 -9.87
C PHE A 67 2.93 7.72 -8.67
N ALA A 68 3.60 7.81 -7.53
CA ALA A 68 3.09 7.38 -6.24
C ALA A 68 3.44 8.43 -5.18
N THR A 69 2.48 8.72 -4.30
CA THR A 69 2.62 9.75 -3.25
C THR A 69 3.13 9.10 -1.97
N TRP A 70 2.55 7.95 -1.62
CA TRP A 70 2.89 7.21 -0.41
C TRP A 70 3.26 5.77 -0.71
N GLU A 71 4.05 5.19 0.17
CA GLU A 71 4.32 3.76 0.23
C GLU A 71 4.26 3.25 1.66
N LEU A 72 3.93 1.97 1.82
CA LEU A 72 4.19 1.26 3.06
C LEU A 72 5.70 1.02 3.18
N ALA A 73 6.25 1.37 4.34
CA ALA A 73 7.64 1.11 4.70
C ALA A 73 7.96 -0.39 4.60
N GLU A 74 9.23 -0.73 4.31
CA GLU A 74 9.70 -2.13 4.32
C GLU A 74 10.17 -2.57 5.71
N SER A 75 10.62 -1.61 6.50
CA SER A 75 11.08 -1.81 7.87
C SER A 75 10.85 -0.55 8.66
N VAL A 76 10.53 -0.69 9.94
CA VAL A 76 10.42 0.44 10.86
C VAL A 76 11.31 0.19 12.07
N THR A 77 12.01 1.23 12.51
CA THR A 77 12.65 1.29 13.82
C THR A 77 11.73 2.09 14.72
N ALA A 78 11.21 1.46 15.76
CA ALA A 78 10.40 2.16 16.74
C ALA A 78 11.33 2.67 17.85
N ASP A 79 11.66 3.96 17.80
CA ASP A 79 11.98 4.68 19.03
C ASP A 79 10.66 4.98 19.72
N LEU A 80 10.30 4.14 20.71
CA LEU A 80 9.27 4.39 21.72
C LEU A 80 7.98 5.03 21.21
N ASP A 81 6.98 4.19 20.94
CA ASP A 81 5.62 4.60 21.27
C ASP A 81 4.94 3.49 22.06
N SER A 82 4.30 3.92 23.14
CA SER A 82 3.90 3.14 24.32
C SER A 82 2.70 2.25 24.03
N ASN A 83 2.77 1.40 23.00
CA ASN A 83 1.76 0.38 22.78
C ASN A 83 2.18 -0.89 23.55
N PRO A 84 1.54 -1.21 24.68
CA PRO A 84 1.89 -2.39 25.50
C PRO A 84 1.71 -3.72 24.76
N GLN A 85 1.11 -3.74 23.55
CA GLN A 85 1.01 -4.91 22.69
C GLN A 85 2.21 -5.14 21.76
N ARG A 86 3.14 -4.17 21.63
CA ARG A 86 4.34 -4.32 20.79
C ARG A 86 5.47 -4.94 21.60
N ALA A 87 5.52 -6.27 21.61
CA ALA A 87 6.56 -7.06 22.24
C ALA A 87 7.48 -7.71 21.20
N ALA A 88 8.72 -8.02 21.58
CA ALA A 88 9.59 -8.85 20.76
C ALA A 88 8.91 -10.21 20.45
N GLY A 89 8.87 -10.59 19.18
CA GLY A 89 8.16 -11.78 18.69
C GLY A 89 6.66 -11.59 18.43
N SER A 90 6.11 -10.39 18.65
CA SER A 90 4.72 -10.09 18.30
C SER A 90 4.56 -9.81 16.80
N VAL A 91 3.43 -10.25 16.25
CA VAL A 91 3.06 -10.03 14.85
C VAL A 91 1.77 -9.23 14.80
N GLU A 92 1.81 -8.06 14.18
CA GLU A 92 0.68 -7.12 14.11
C GLU A 92 0.31 -6.86 12.64
N PRO A 93 -0.97 -6.93 12.25
CA PRO A 93 -1.39 -6.49 10.92
C PRO A 93 -1.33 -4.97 10.83
N ILE A 94 -0.64 -4.45 9.81
CA ILE A 94 -0.52 -3.01 9.57
C ILE A 94 -1.42 -2.52 8.45
N ALA A 95 -1.70 -3.38 7.47
CA ALA A 95 -2.58 -3.05 6.36
C ALA A 95 -3.26 -4.30 5.81
N LEU A 96 -4.52 -4.14 5.41
CA LEU A 96 -5.36 -5.20 4.84
C LEU A 96 -5.89 -4.74 3.50
N THR A 97 -5.64 -5.48 2.43
CA THR A 97 -6.21 -5.25 1.11
C THR A 97 -7.35 -6.23 0.88
N ARG A 98 -8.52 -5.69 0.57
CA ARG A 98 -9.75 -6.42 0.24
C ARG A 98 -10.11 -6.22 -1.23
N ASP A 99 -10.68 -7.25 -1.84
CA ASP A 99 -11.30 -7.15 -3.16
C ASP A 99 -12.68 -6.46 -3.10
N ALA A 100 -13.29 -6.22 -4.26
CA ALA A 100 -14.63 -5.66 -4.39
C ALA A 100 -15.74 -6.52 -3.75
N SER A 101 -15.48 -7.81 -3.48
CA SER A 101 -16.40 -8.70 -2.77
C SER A 101 -16.20 -8.66 -1.25
N GLY A 102 -15.21 -7.91 -0.76
CA GLY A 102 -14.85 -7.80 0.66
C GLY A 102 -13.88 -8.87 1.16
N ASN A 103 -13.40 -9.78 0.31
CA ASN A 103 -12.45 -10.81 0.71
C ASN A 103 -11.05 -10.22 0.86
N VAL A 104 -10.32 -10.60 1.91
CA VAL A 104 -8.92 -10.19 2.10
C VAL A 104 -8.03 -10.91 1.08
N VAL A 105 -7.53 -10.17 0.10
CA VAL A 105 -6.62 -10.68 -0.95
C VAL A 105 -5.15 -10.51 -0.60
N GLY A 106 -4.86 -9.66 0.38
CA GLY A 106 -3.51 -9.47 0.88
C GLY A 106 -3.46 -8.69 2.18
N GLN A 107 -2.35 -8.85 2.91
CA GLN A 107 -2.09 -8.08 4.12
C GLN A 107 -0.60 -7.83 4.28
N TYR A 108 -0.28 -6.70 4.89
CA TYR A 108 1.02 -6.44 5.46
C TYR A 108 0.96 -6.68 6.96
N VAL A 109 1.95 -7.40 7.48
CA VAL A 109 2.13 -7.63 8.91
C VAL A 109 3.52 -7.17 9.30
N VAL A 110 3.64 -6.55 10.46
CA VAL A 110 4.95 -6.23 11.05
C VAL A 110 5.28 -7.33 12.06
N GLU A 111 6.48 -7.86 11.94
CA GLU A 111 7.07 -8.77 12.92
C GLU A 111 8.08 -7.98 13.74
N TRP A 112 7.78 -7.82 15.02
CA TRP A 112 8.62 -7.07 15.93
C TRP A 112 9.75 -7.94 16.46
N SER A 113 10.97 -7.42 16.38
CA SER A 113 12.18 -8.03 16.93
C SER A 113 12.89 -7.00 17.80
N GLU A 114 13.56 -7.47 18.85
CA GLU A 114 14.37 -6.60 19.70
C GLU A 114 15.84 -6.85 19.38
N LYS A 115 16.58 -5.78 19.07
CA LYS A 115 18.02 -5.86 18.80
C LYS A 115 18.72 -4.70 19.49
N GLY A 116 19.53 -5.01 20.50
CA GLY A 116 20.33 -4.02 21.21
C GLY A 116 19.51 -3.01 22.05
N GLY A 117 18.35 -3.41 22.57
CA GLY A 117 17.47 -2.55 23.38
C GLY A 117 16.53 -1.63 22.57
N GLN A 118 16.50 -1.78 21.24
CA GLN A 118 15.58 -1.08 20.36
C GLN A 118 14.66 -2.09 19.65
N LEU A 119 13.37 -1.74 19.52
CA LEU A 119 12.37 -2.52 18.80
C LEU A 119 12.46 -2.20 17.30
N SER A 120 12.74 -3.21 16.50
CA SER A 120 12.74 -3.14 15.03
C SER A 120 11.66 -4.04 14.47
N GLY A 121 10.78 -3.46 13.65
CA GLY A 121 9.70 -4.15 12.96
C GLY A 121 10.08 -4.46 11.52
N ILE A 122 10.10 -5.73 11.14
CA ILE A 122 10.26 -6.16 9.75
C ILE A 122 8.88 -6.36 9.15
N ILE A 123 8.60 -5.70 8.03
CA ILE A 123 7.27 -5.75 7.41
C ILE A 123 7.24 -6.88 6.39
N GLN A 124 6.38 -7.87 6.66
CA GLN A 124 6.16 -9.01 5.79
C GLN A 124 4.89 -8.85 4.97
N LYS A 125 5.01 -9.27 3.70
CA LYS A 125 3.91 -9.32 2.74
C LYS A 125 3.26 -10.69 2.76
N LYS A 126 1.95 -10.76 2.97
CA LYS A 126 1.15 -11.99 2.79
C LYS A 126 0.11 -11.79 1.70
N GLY A 127 0.09 -12.65 0.68
CA GLY A 127 -0.84 -12.55 -0.44
C GLY A 127 -0.49 -11.44 -1.44
N ARG A 128 -1.49 -10.69 -1.90
CA ARG A 128 -1.35 -9.62 -2.91
C ARG A 128 -1.74 -8.23 -2.38
N PRO A 129 -1.15 -7.73 -1.27
CA PRO A 129 -1.47 -6.39 -0.79
C PRO A 129 -0.87 -5.30 -1.67
N VAL A 130 -1.47 -4.12 -1.59
CA VAL A 130 -1.03 -2.91 -2.28
C VAL A 130 -0.02 -2.16 -1.42
N ARG A 131 1.14 -1.79 -1.99
CA ARG A 131 2.23 -1.10 -1.29
C ARG A 131 2.30 0.39 -1.54
N HIS A 132 2.24 0.77 -2.81
CA HIS A 132 2.37 2.14 -3.26
C HIS A 132 0.99 2.70 -3.48
N PHE A 133 0.77 3.98 -3.22
CA PHE A 133 -0.50 4.65 -3.35
C PHE A 133 -0.28 5.98 -4.04
N ASN A 134 -0.91 6.16 -5.19
CA ASN A 134 -0.93 7.46 -5.87
C ASN A 134 -2.13 8.25 -5.38
N VAL A 135 -1.90 9.15 -4.42
CA VAL A 135 -2.93 9.98 -3.80
C VAL A 135 -2.85 11.35 -4.45
N HIS A 136 -3.93 11.77 -5.10
CA HIS A 136 -4.05 13.14 -5.62
C HIS A 136 -4.35 14.12 -4.49
N GLU A 137 -3.80 15.33 -4.55
CA GLU A 137 -3.90 16.37 -3.51
C GLU A 137 -5.35 16.72 -3.14
N GLU A 138 -6.29 16.65 -4.09
CA GLU A 138 -7.72 16.90 -3.83
C GLU A 138 -8.34 15.91 -2.80
N LEU A 139 -7.79 14.70 -2.69
CA LEU A 139 -8.21 13.71 -1.68
C LEU A 139 -7.65 13.99 -0.29
N LEU A 140 -6.63 14.86 -0.19
CA LEU A 140 -6.08 15.32 1.08
C LEU A 140 -6.90 16.50 1.65
N GLU A 141 -7.65 17.21 0.80
CA GLU A 141 -8.30 18.49 1.14
C GLU A 141 -9.82 18.40 1.44
N GLY A 142 -10.49 17.28 1.19
CA GLY A 142 -11.92 17.09 1.52
C GLY A 142 -12.13 16.10 2.67
N ARG A 143 -12.74 16.41 3.82
CA ARG A 143 -13.59 17.52 4.25
C ARG A 143 -13.39 17.64 5.77
N VAL A 144 -12.91 18.79 6.25
CA VAL A 144 -13.07 19.20 7.67
C VAL A 144 -14.51 19.68 7.85
#